data_AF-A0A936XZD3-F1
#
_entry.id   AF-A0A936XZD3-F1
#
_cell.length_a   1.000
_cell.length_b   1.000
_cell.length_c   1.000
_cell.angle_alpha   90.00
_cell.angle_beta   90.00
_cell.angle_gamma   90.00
#
_symmetry.space_group_name_H-M   'P 1'
#
loop_
_entity.id
_entity.type
_entity.pdbx_description
1 polymer ?
#
loop_
_entity_poly.entity_id
_entity_poly.type
_entity_poly.pdbx_seq_one_letter_code
_entity_poly.pdbx_strand_id
1 'polypeptide(L)'
;MPGYATSKSKLNANEPVENGASPGIYQVIIKFIVSKTGAISEIKAETSFGYGMEEEAIRVIKNGPKWVPALQNGTYVNAYRSQPITFQVNEE
;
A
#
# COMPACT_ATOMS: atom_id res chain seq x y z
N MET A 1 -12.10 3.83 24.00
CA MET A 1 -12.29 3.66 22.54
C MET A 1 -10.92 3.86 21.90
N PRO A 2 -10.31 2.86 21.25
CA PRO A 2 -8.98 3.05 20.70
C PRO A 2 -9.08 3.84 19.39
N GLY A 3 -8.47 5.03 19.39
CA GLY A 3 -8.30 5.86 18.21
C GLY A 3 -7.25 5.25 17.28
N TYR A 4 -7.60 5.08 16.02
CA TYR A 4 -6.65 4.71 14.99
C TYR A 4 -5.91 5.97 14.51
N ALA A 5 -4.59 5.98 14.69
CA ALA A 5 -3.70 7.03 14.22
C ALA A 5 -3.75 7.15 12.69
N THR A 6 -4.10 8.33 12.20
CA THR A 6 -4.02 8.67 10.77
C THR A 6 -2.55 8.87 10.38
N SER A 7 -1.91 7.79 9.92
CA SER A 7 -0.59 7.89 9.28
C SER A 7 -0.78 8.49 7.89
N LYS A 8 -0.62 9.82 7.76
CA LYS A 8 -0.47 10.53 6.48
C LYS A 8 0.85 10.10 5.83
N SER A 9 0.83 8.97 5.13
CA SER A 9 1.95 8.53 4.28
C SER A 9 1.99 9.42 3.04
N LYS A 10 3.06 10.20 2.88
CA LYS A 10 3.32 11.01 1.68
C LYS A 10 3.46 10.07 0.48
N LEU A 11 2.40 9.94 -0.31
CA LEU A 11 2.44 9.41 -1.67
C LEU A 11 2.92 10.57 -2.57
N ASN A 12 4.01 10.40 -3.31
CA ASN A 12 4.37 11.37 -4.35
C ASN A 12 3.42 11.15 -5.53
N ALA A 13 2.29 11.85 -5.53
CA ALA A 13 1.24 11.73 -6.54
C ALA A 13 1.62 12.31 -7.92
N ASN A 14 2.86 12.78 -8.10
CA ASN A 14 3.28 13.52 -9.29
C ASN A 14 3.87 12.63 -10.42
N GLU A 15 4.38 11.43 -10.12
CA GLU A 15 4.94 10.53 -11.13
C GLU A 15 3.97 10.08 -12.25
N PRO A 16 2.68 9.78 -11.98
CA PRO A 16 1.76 9.38 -13.05
C PRO A 16 1.35 10.53 -13.97
N VAL A 17 1.34 11.78 -13.47
CA VAL A 17 1.03 12.98 -14.27
C VAL A 17 2.12 13.20 -15.33
N GLU A 18 3.39 13.08 -14.95
CA GLU A 18 4.52 13.27 -15.87
C GLU A 18 4.60 12.20 -16.98
N ASN A 19 4.02 11.01 -16.76
CA ASN A 19 3.95 9.94 -17.76
C ASN A 19 2.69 9.99 -18.66
N GLY A 20 1.87 11.04 -18.56
CA GLY A 20 0.68 11.22 -19.39
C GLY A 20 -0.51 10.34 -19.00
N ALA A 21 -0.60 9.91 -17.75
CA ALA A 21 -1.81 9.26 -17.25
C ALA A 21 -2.97 10.25 -17.27
N SER A 22 -4.11 9.84 -17.84
CA SER A 22 -5.33 10.66 -17.83
C SER A 22 -5.69 11.04 -16.38
N PRO A 23 -6.16 12.27 -16.13
CA PRO A 23 -6.66 12.65 -14.82
C PRO A 23 -7.76 11.67 -14.40
N GLY A 24 -7.62 11.11 -13.22
CA GLY A 24 -8.40 9.95 -12.84
C GLY A 24 -8.03 9.38 -11.49
N ILE A 25 -8.88 8.45 -11.04
CA ILE A 25 -8.71 7.71 -9.80
C ILE A 25 -8.24 6.31 -10.17
N TYR A 26 -7.00 5.98 -9.82
CA TYR A 26 -6.40 4.66 -10.04
C TYR A 26 -6.27 3.94 -8.72
N GLN A 27 -6.91 2.78 -8.58
CA GLN A 27 -6.89 2.03 -7.33
C GLN A 27 -5.98 0.80 -7.46
N VAL A 28 -4.76 0.92 -6.93
CA VAL A 28 -3.78 -0.16 -6.89
C VAL A 28 -4.01 -1.03 -5.67
N ILE A 29 -4.19 -2.34 -5.85
CA ILE A 29 -4.33 -3.28 -4.74
C ILE A 29 -3.00 -4.01 -4.58
N ILE A 30 -2.39 -3.87 -3.41
CA ILE A 30 -1.17 -4.61 -3.05
C ILE A 30 -1.48 -5.64 -2.00
N LYS A 31 -1.07 -6.88 -2.28
CA LYS A 31 -1.13 -8.01 -1.36
C LYS A 31 0.25 -8.32 -0.83
N PHE A 32 0.38 -8.47 0.48
CA PHE A 32 1.64 -8.82 1.13
C PHE A 32 1.37 -9.67 2.37
N ILE A 33 2.39 -10.38 2.83
CA ILE A 33 2.33 -11.19 4.05
C ILE A 33 2.90 -10.38 5.20
N VAL A 34 2.13 -10.21 6.27
CA VAL A 34 2.64 -9.68 7.54
C VAL A 34 3.03 -10.87 8.41
N SER A 35 4.33 -10.98 8.70
CA SER A 35 4.86 -11.99 9.61
C SER A 35 4.54 -11.63 11.07
N LYS A 36 4.59 -12.62 11.96
CA LYS A 36 4.39 -12.46 13.42
C LYS A 36 5.24 -11.37 14.09
N THR A 37 6.34 -10.95 13.48
CA THR A 37 7.23 -9.88 13.95
C THR A 37 6.83 -8.49 13.46
N GLY A 38 5.79 -8.38 12.61
CA GLY A 38 5.40 -7.16 11.90
C GLY A 38 6.23 -6.89 10.64
N ALA A 39 7.16 -7.78 10.29
CA ALA A 39 7.89 -7.70 9.03
C ALA A 39 6.98 -8.10 7.87
N ILE A 40 7.06 -7.37 6.76
CA ILE A 40 6.32 -7.69 5.54
C ILE A 40 7.18 -8.51 4.58
N SER A 41 6.55 -9.41 3.85
CA SER A 41 7.20 -10.28 2.87
C SER A 41 6.23 -10.57 1.72
N GLU A 42 6.76 -11.05 0.59
CA GLU A 42 5.92 -11.49 -0.54
C GLU A 42 4.95 -10.41 -1.05
N ILE A 43 5.47 -9.18 -1.20
CA ILE A 43 4.68 -8.03 -1.67
C ILE A 43 4.42 -8.21 -3.17
N LYS A 44 3.15 -8.23 -3.55
CA LYS A 44 2.67 -8.42 -4.92
C LYS A 44 1.55 -7.42 -5.20
N ALA A 45 1.65 -6.71 -6.32
CA ALA A 45 0.53 -5.93 -6.83
C ALA A 45 -0.47 -6.88 -7.52
N GLU A 46 -1.73 -6.83 -7.11
CA GLU A 46 -2.82 -7.56 -7.77
C GLU A 46 -3.34 -6.80 -9.01
N THR A 47 -3.10 -5.49 -9.04
CA THR A 47 -3.45 -4.60 -10.15
C THR A 47 -2.20 -4.11 -10.86
N SER A 48 -2.29 -3.96 -12.18
CA SER A 48 -1.24 -3.41 -13.03
C SER A 48 -1.84 -2.40 -13.99
N PHE A 49 -1.85 -1.12 -13.62
CA PHE A 49 -2.26 -0.01 -14.48
C PHE A 49 -1.13 0.44 -15.41
N GLY A 50 0.12 0.11 -15.07
CA GLY A 50 1.29 0.68 -15.74
C GLY A 50 1.61 2.07 -15.19
N TYR A 51 2.62 2.74 -15.75
CA TYR A 51 3.05 4.09 -15.34
C TYR A 51 3.84 4.18 -14.02
N GLY A 52 4.41 3.08 -13.50
CA GLY A 52 5.26 3.10 -12.30
C GLY A 52 4.49 3.21 -10.97
N MET A 53 3.15 3.21 -11.01
CA MET A 53 2.30 3.31 -9.82
C MET A 53 2.50 2.12 -8.87
N GLU A 54 2.73 0.92 -9.41
CA GLU A 54 2.93 -0.31 -8.64
C GLU A 54 4.25 -0.28 -7.88
N GLU A 55 5.32 0.22 -8.52
CA GLU A 55 6.64 0.33 -7.89
C GLU A 55 6.60 1.32 -6.73
N GLU A 56 5.97 2.48 -6.94
CA GLU A 56 5.80 3.49 -5.89
C GLU A 56 4.87 2.97 -4.78
N ALA A 57 3.79 2.26 -5.13
CA ALA A 57 2.91 1.59 -4.17
C ALA A 57 3.67 0.56 -3.33
N ILE A 58 4.50 -0.29 -3.93
CA ILE A 58 5.36 -1.25 -3.22
C ILE A 58 6.33 -0.50 -2.30
N ARG A 59 6.93 0.60 -2.77
CA ARG A 59 7.85 1.43 -1.99
C ARG A 59 7.16 2.02 -0.77
N VAL A 60 5.93 2.49 -0.92
CA VAL A 60 5.14 3.06 0.18
C VAL A 60 4.77 1.99 1.20
N ILE A 61 4.39 0.80 0.78
CA ILE A 61 4.11 -0.32 1.70
C ILE A 61 5.38 -0.72 2.48
N LYS A 62 6.54 -0.72 1.82
CA LYS A 62 7.85 -0.98 2.46
C LYS A 62 8.29 0.11 3.43
N ASN A 63 8.09 1.38 3.08
CA ASN A 63 8.40 2.53 3.94
C ASN A 63 7.25 2.90 4.89
N GLY A 64 6.18 2.10 4.89
CA GLY A 64 5.00 2.32 5.70
C GLY A 64 5.28 2.12 7.20
N PRO A 65 4.29 2.45 8.04
CA PRO A 65 4.39 2.20 9.47
C PRO A 65 4.53 0.70 9.75
N LYS A 66 4.99 0.34 10.97
CA LYS A 66 5.06 -1.07 11.39
C LYS A 66 3.69 -1.72 11.25
N TRP A 67 3.62 -2.76 10.43
CA TRP A 67 2.40 -3.52 10.20
C TRP A 67 2.08 -4.40 11.40
N VAL A 68 0.82 -4.39 11.82
CA VAL A 68 0.38 -5.19 12.96
C VAL A 68 0.04 -6.61 12.46
N PRO A 69 0.72 -7.65 12.94
CA PRO A 69 0.41 -9.03 12.59
C PRO A 69 -0.98 -9.45 13.05
N ALA A 70 -1.54 -10.46 12.40
CA ALA A 70 -2.78 -11.06 12.88
C ALA A 70 -2.53 -11.81 14.19
N LEU A 71 -3.41 -11.60 15.16
CA LEU A 71 -3.44 -12.38 16.39
C LEU A 71 -4.50 -13.45 16.23
N GLN A 72 -4.09 -14.72 16.19
CA GLN A 72 -5.00 -15.85 16.10
C GLN A 72 -4.81 -16.73 17.34
N ASN A 73 -5.89 -16.93 18.10
CA ASN A 73 -5.88 -17.73 19.33
C ASN A 73 -4.77 -17.33 20.33
N GLY A 74 -4.52 -16.03 20.48
CA GLY A 74 -3.48 -15.49 21.37
C GLY A 74 -2.05 -15.55 20.84
N THR A 75 -1.84 -16.08 19.64
CA THR A 75 -0.51 -16.17 19.00
C THR A 75 -0.45 -15.30 17.75
N TYR A 76 0.66 -14.59 17.56
CA TYR A 76 0.89 -13.86 16.32
C TYR A 76 1.18 -14.82 15.19
N VAL A 77 0.37 -14.77 14.14
CA VAL A 77 0.48 -15.63 12.97
C VAL A 77 0.82 -14.81 11.73
N ASN A 78 1.45 -15.47 10.76
CA ASN A 78 1.68 -14.89 9.45
C ASN A 78 0.34 -14.79 8.73
N ALA A 79 -0.03 -13.59 8.30
CA ALA A 79 -1.31 -13.36 7.64
C ALA A 79 -1.13 -12.53 6.38
N TYR A 80 -1.87 -12.91 5.34
CA TYR A 80 -2.00 -12.12 4.13
C TYR A 80 -2.82 -10.86 4.42
N ARG A 81 -2.33 -9.73 3.93
CA ARG A 81 -3.01 -8.44 3.96
C ARG A 81 -3.04 -7.87 2.55
N SER A 82 -4.21 -7.36 2.17
CA SER A 82 -4.39 -6.59 0.94
C SER A 82 -4.66 -5.15 1.31
N GLN A 83 -3.82 -4.24 0.86
CA GLN A 83 -3.97 -2.81 1.05
C GLN A 83 -4.32 -2.15 -0.30
N PRO A 84 -5.53 -1.56 -0.43
CA PRO A 84 -5.82 -0.68 -1.55
C PRO A 84 -5.08 0.66 -1.36
N ILE A 85 -4.42 1.12 -2.40
CA ILE A 85 -3.78 2.42 -2.54
C ILE A 85 -4.46 3.14 -3.69
N THR A 86 -5.12 4.24 -3.38
CA THR A 86 -5.80 5.07 -4.38
C THR A 86 -4.88 6.21 -4.78
N PHE A 87 -4.46 6.21 -6.03
CA PHE A 87 -3.75 7.31 -6.68
C PHE A 87 -4.80 8.22 -7.30
N GLN A 88 -4.80 9.47 -6.87
CA GLN A 88 -5.61 10.52 -7.47
C GLN A 88 -4.69 11.38 -8.32
N VAL A 89 -4.82 11.25 -9.64
CA VAL A 89 -4.10 12.05 -10.63
C VAL A 89 -4.98 13.27 -10.90
N ASN A 90 -4.56 14.43 -10.40
CA ASN A 90 -5.22 15.69 -10.73
C ASN A 90 -4.44 16.34 -11.88
N GLU A 91 -5.15 16.78 -12.92
CA GLU A 91 -4.61 17.71 -13.92
C GLU A 91 -4.42 19.06 -13.19
N GLU A 92 -3.20 19.59 -13.18
CA GLU A 92 -2.96 20.96 -12.72
C GLU A 92 -3.11 21.94 -13.88
#